data_AF-A0A814X4P2-F1
#
_entry.id   AF-A0A814X4P2-F1
#
_cell.length_a   1.000
_cell.length_b   1.000
_cell.length_c   1.000
_cell.angle_alpha   90.00
_cell.angle_beta   90.00
_cell.angle_gamma   90.00
#
_symmetry.space_group_name_H-M   'P 1'
#
loop_
_entity.id
_entity.type
_entity.pdbx_description
1 polymer ?
#
loop_
_entity_poly.entity_id
_entity_poly.type
_entity_poly.pdbx_seq_one_letter_code
_entity_poly.pdbx_strand_id
1 'polypeptide(L)'
;MAGIRHLIIFFLLFDLSIGINIRDQSSQLSERIDCFPESESIFSNYSKDKCLERNCLFDDWVPSDTIQCYLRPNYGYILRENPQQTENGIRLRLQRNQAVGSMFPAPIENIVLDVQHYTNDIIRFRLYDEDNQRYEVPIPLSSASSQVSSAQYEFHHWSDPLRDNILSFSIKRQSNQATLFDTSLGSLILNDQFLQIVTRLQSPHIYGFGENSHDTLKHNVNERKTWGIFARDQGTHWGSNANQYRSHPFYLVMEQTIDSN
;
A
#
# COMPACT_ATOMS: atom_id res chain seq x y z
N MET A 1 -78.85 0.92 21.88
CA MET A 1 -78.20 0.40 20.66
C MET A 1 -76.83 1.04 20.56
N ALA A 2 -75.81 0.39 21.10
CA ALA A 2 -74.43 0.89 21.09
C ALA A 2 -73.68 0.21 19.94
N GLY A 3 -73.21 1.01 18.98
CA GLY A 3 -72.50 0.54 17.80
C GLY A 3 -71.06 0.15 18.15
N ILE A 4 -70.73 -1.13 17.92
CA ILE A 4 -69.37 -1.66 18.06
C ILE A 4 -68.55 -1.19 16.86
N ARG A 5 -67.67 -0.21 17.06
CA ARG A 5 -66.64 0.15 16.07
C ARG A 5 -65.54 -0.91 16.11
N HIS A 6 -65.42 -1.70 15.05
CA HIS A 6 -64.33 -2.65 14.88
C HIS A 6 -63.05 -1.87 14.53
N LEU A 7 -62.04 -1.95 15.39
CA LEU A 7 -60.69 -1.48 15.11
C LEU A 7 -59.94 -2.58 14.36
N ILE A 8 -59.75 -2.41 13.05
CA ILE A 8 -58.90 -3.29 12.24
C ILE A 8 -57.47 -2.76 12.33
N ILE A 9 -56.61 -3.47 13.07
CA ILE A 9 -55.17 -3.19 13.12
C ILE A 9 -54.50 -4.01 12.01
N PHE A 10 -53.98 -3.33 10.98
CA PHE A 10 -53.09 -3.94 10.00
C PHE A 10 -51.72 -4.16 10.65
N PHE A 11 -51.34 -5.41 10.90
CA PHE A 11 -49.93 -5.76 11.08
C PHE A 11 -49.30 -5.85 9.69
N LEU A 12 -48.70 -4.75 9.22
CA LEU A 12 -47.70 -4.83 8.16
C LEU A 12 -46.45 -5.46 8.78
N LEU A 13 -46.29 -6.76 8.62
CA LEU A 13 -44.99 -7.42 8.76
C LEU A 13 -44.11 -6.87 7.62
N PHE A 14 -43.41 -5.78 7.88
CA PHE A 14 -42.21 -5.50 7.11
C PHE A 14 -41.20 -6.57 7.50
N ASP A 15 -41.04 -7.55 6.63
CA ASP A 15 -39.85 -8.37 6.61
C ASP A 15 -38.68 -7.41 6.39
N LEU A 16 -38.08 -6.93 7.47
CA LEU A 16 -36.79 -6.27 7.44
C LEU A 16 -35.73 -7.37 7.31
N SER A 17 -35.84 -8.15 6.24
CA SER A 17 -34.70 -8.77 5.61
C SER A 17 -33.87 -7.62 5.05
N ILE A 18 -33.12 -6.93 5.92
CA ILE A 18 -31.86 -6.32 5.50
C ILE A 18 -31.02 -7.53 5.13
N GLY A 19 -31.22 -8.02 3.90
CA GLY A 19 -30.17 -8.70 3.19
C GLY A 19 -29.05 -7.68 3.16
N ILE A 20 -28.13 -7.80 4.13
CA ILE A 20 -26.80 -7.25 4.00
C ILE A 20 -26.32 -7.88 2.71
N ASN A 21 -26.38 -7.12 1.63
CA ASN A 21 -25.80 -7.49 0.36
C ASN A 21 -24.30 -7.47 0.66
N ILE A 22 -23.74 -8.59 1.14
CA ILE A 22 -22.30 -8.82 1.30
C ILE A 22 -21.72 -9.01 -0.12
N ARG A 23 -21.93 -8.02 -0.96
CA ARG A 23 -21.40 -7.89 -2.32
C ARG A 23 -21.03 -6.43 -2.53
N ASP A 24 -20.14 -5.91 -1.69
CA ASP A 24 -19.42 -4.69 -2.02
C ASP A 24 -18.05 -4.58 -1.32
N GLN A 25 -17.27 -5.65 -1.41
CA GLN A 25 -15.84 -5.65 -1.07
C GLN A 25 -15.07 -6.65 -1.95
N SER A 26 -15.47 -6.84 -3.22
CA SER A 26 -14.57 -7.48 -4.17
C SER A 26 -13.60 -6.40 -4.67
N SER A 27 -12.54 -6.12 -3.90
CA SER A 27 -11.33 -5.61 -4.54
C SER A 27 -11.06 -6.50 -5.75
N GLN A 28 -10.84 -5.92 -6.93
CA GLN A 28 -10.50 -6.71 -8.11
C GLN A 28 -9.39 -7.70 -7.73
N LEU A 29 -9.45 -8.95 -8.21
CA LEU A 29 -8.47 -9.97 -7.80
C LEU A 29 -7.01 -9.52 -8.00
N SER A 30 -6.78 -8.71 -9.03
CA SER A 30 -5.52 -8.04 -9.35
C SER A 30 -5.07 -7.03 -8.29
N GLU A 31 -6.00 -6.36 -7.62
CA GLU A 31 -5.78 -5.32 -6.62
C GLU A 31 -5.65 -5.86 -5.18
N ARG A 32 -5.86 -7.16 -4.96
CA ARG A 32 -5.61 -7.79 -3.66
C ARG A 32 -4.15 -7.69 -3.28
N ILE A 33 -3.89 -7.24 -2.05
CA ILE A 33 -2.56 -7.23 -1.45
C ILE A 33 -2.48 -8.42 -0.49
N ASP A 34 -1.42 -9.21 -0.63
CA ASP A 34 -1.20 -10.42 0.16
C ASP A 34 -1.06 -10.09 1.65
N CYS A 35 -1.82 -10.78 2.50
CA CYS A 35 -1.68 -10.68 3.96
C CYS A 35 -0.84 -11.83 4.55
N PHE A 36 -0.48 -12.80 3.73
CA PHE A 36 0.34 -13.93 4.10
C PHE A 36 1.52 -14.10 3.13
N PRO A 37 2.37 -13.06 2.97
CA PRO A 37 3.45 -13.05 1.98
C PRO A 37 4.51 -14.13 2.21
N GLU A 38 4.57 -14.72 3.40
CA GLU A 38 5.43 -15.86 3.72
C GLU A 38 4.78 -17.23 3.47
N SER A 39 3.59 -17.27 2.85
CA SER A 39 2.78 -18.49 2.72
C SER A 39 3.51 -19.64 2.02
N GLU A 40 4.39 -19.32 1.07
CA GLU A 40 5.20 -20.29 0.31
C GLU A 40 6.47 -20.77 1.05
N SER A 41 6.78 -20.19 2.22
CA SER A 41 7.92 -20.62 3.03
C SER A 41 7.74 -22.04 3.57
N ILE A 42 8.83 -22.81 3.66
CA ILE A 42 8.82 -24.12 4.32
C ILE A 42 8.46 -24.05 5.82
N PHE A 43 8.58 -22.86 6.42
CA PHE A 43 8.22 -22.60 7.81
C PHE A 43 6.81 -21.98 7.95
N SER A 44 6.08 -21.86 6.84
CA SER A 44 4.74 -21.31 6.81
C SER A 44 3.75 -22.20 7.56
N ASN A 45 2.89 -21.56 8.35
CA ASN A 45 1.72 -22.19 8.94
C ASN A 45 0.42 -21.71 8.28
N TYR A 46 0.49 -21.37 6.99
CA TYR A 46 -0.63 -20.82 6.22
C TYR A 46 -1.90 -21.67 6.37
N SER A 47 -2.97 -21.04 6.85
CA SER A 47 -4.30 -21.60 6.93
C SER A 47 -5.33 -20.46 6.92
N LYS A 48 -6.60 -20.80 6.63
CA LYS A 48 -7.71 -19.86 6.77
C LYS A 48 -7.76 -19.24 8.16
N ASP A 49 -7.65 -20.05 9.21
CA ASP A 49 -7.68 -19.56 10.59
C ASP A 49 -6.52 -18.61 10.88
N LYS A 50 -5.31 -18.91 10.40
CA LYS A 50 -4.15 -18.03 10.56
C LYS A 50 -4.28 -16.73 9.77
N CYS A 51 -4.93 -16.75 8.61
CA CYS A 51 -5.29 -15.53 7.89
C CYS A 51 -6.25 -14.64 8.70
N LEU A 52 -7.29 -15.23 9.27
CA LEU A 52 -8.30 -14.51 10.05
C LEU A 52 -7.73 -14.00 11.39
N GLU A 53 -6.82 -14.74 12.03
CA GLU A 53 -6.06 -14.30 13.21
C GLU A 53 -5.24 -13.02 12.94
N ARG A 54 -4.74 -12.85 11.70
CA ARG A 54 -4.09 -11.61 11.27
C ARG A 54 -5.06 -10.46 11.01
N ASN A 55 -6.36 -10.63 11.26
CA ASN A 55 -7.44 -9.68 10.92
C ASN A 55 -7.57 -9.40 9.42
N CYS A 56 -7.18 -10.35 8.58
CA CYS A 56 -7.31 -10.24 7.13
C CYS A 56 -8.63 -10.83 6.62
N LEU A 57 -8.81 -10.75 5.30
CA LEU A 57 -9.94 -11.34 4.59
C LEU A 57 -9.48 -12.65 3.94
N PHE A 58 -10.36 -13.65 3.93
CA PHE A 58 -10.13 -14.93 3.27
C PHE A 58 -11.22 -15.19 2.24
N ASP A 59 -10.85 -15.55 1.02
CA ASP A 59 -11.77 -15.91 -0.05
C ASP A 59 -11.68 -17.40 -0.40
N ASP A 60 -12.73 -18.14 -0.05
CA ASP A 60 -12.83 -19.59 -0.30
C ASP A 60 -13.09 -19.94 -1.78
N TRP A 61 -13.44 -18.97 -2.61
CA TRP A 61 -14.01 -19.21 -3.95
C TRP A 61 -13.06 -18.93 -5.11
N VAL A 62 -11.81 -18.58 -4.80
CA VAL A 62 -10.78 -18.31 -5.80
C VAL A 62 -9.79 -19.47 -5.87
N PRO A 63 -9.22 -19.75 -7.06
CA PRO A 63 -8.28 -20.84 -7.19
C PRO A 63 -7.02 -20.57 -6.34
N SER A 64 -6.35 -21.65 -5.93
CA SER A 64 -5.25 -21.61 -4.95
C SER A 64 -4.02 -20.85 -5.43
N ASP A 65 -3.88 -20.62 -6.73
CA ASP A 65 -2.84 -19.80 -7.36
C ASP A 65 -3.13 -18.29 -7.26
N THR A 66 -4.27 -17.92 -6.66
CA THR A 66 -4.63 -16.53 -6.37
C THR A 66 -4.53 -16.23 -4.88
N ILE A 67 -4.41 -14.95 -4.53
CA ILE A 67 -4.36 -14.52 -3.12
C ILE A 67 -5.75 -14.75 -2.48
N GLN A 68 -5.86 -15.85 -1.75
CA GLN A 68 -7.00 -16.18 -0.91
C GLN A 68 -6.99 -15.37 0.38
N CYS A 69 -5.82 -15.17 1.01
CA CYS A 69 -5.65 -14.35 2.20
C CYS A 69 -5.14 -12.94 1.86
N TYR A 70 -5.99 -11.92 1.97
CA TYR A 70 -5.65 -10.56 1.55
C TYR A 70 -5.97 -9.51 2.62
N LEU A 71 -5.24 -8.40 2.59
CA LEU A 71 -5.39 -7.31 3.55
C LEU A 71 -6.77 -6.66 3.45
N ARG A 72 -7.31 -6.24 4.60
CA ARG A 72 -8.48 -5.36 4.64
C ARG A 72 -8.11 -3.96 4.10
N PRO A 73 -9.03 -3.25 3.43
CA PRO A 73 -8.73 -1.92 2.88
C PRO A 73 -8.35 -0.86 3.93
N ASN A 74 -8.79 -1.04 5.17
CA ASN A 74 -8.53 -0.14 6.29
C ASN A 74 -7.21 -0.41 7.04
N TYR A 75 -6.34 -1.28 6.49
CA TYR A 75 -4.94 -1.34 6.91
C TYR A 75 -4.18 -0.06 6.50
N GLY A 76 -3.62 0.63 7.49
CA GLY A 76 -2.76 1.79 7.26
C GLY A 76 -2.72 2.74 8.45
N TYR A 77 -2.48 4.01 8.12
CA TYR A 77 -2.39 5.10 9.08
C TYR A 77 -3.41 6.18 8.77
N ILE A 78 -3.93 6.80 9.83
CA ILE A 78 -4.86 7.93 9.78
C ILE A 78 -4.13 9.21 10.19
N LEU A 79 -4.60 10.34 9.69
CA LEU A 79 -4.06 11.65 10.03
C LEU A 79 -4.40 12.01 11.48
N ARG A 80 -3.39 12.34 12.31
CA ARG A 80 -3.58 12.69 13.72
C ARG A 80 -3.84 14.19 13.94
N GLU A 81 -3.24 15.03 13.10
CA GLU A 81 -3.26 16.48 13.21
C GLU A 81 -3.20 17.13 11.82
N ASN A 82 -3.43 18.44 11.76
CA ASN A 82 -3.33 19.18 10.50
C ASN A 82 -1.91 19.09 9.92
N PRO A 83 -1.76 18.87 8.59
CA PRO A 83 -0.46 18.86 7.94
C PRO A 83 0.31 20.15 8.17
N GLN A 84 1.60 20.02 8.47
CA GLN A 84 2.49 21.13 8.77
C GLN A 84 3.34 21.47 7.54
N GLN A 85 3.25 22.70 7.06
CA GLN A 85 4.16 23.18 6.02
C GLN A 85 5.56 23.34 6.61
N THR A 86 6.57 22.91 5.86
CA THR A 86 7.99 23.11 6.16
C THR A 86 8.58 24.09 5.15
N GLU A 87 9.83 24.49 5.32
CA GLU A 87 10.50 25.41 4.39
C GLU A 87 10.47 24.92 2.93
N ASN A 88 10.66 23.61 2.71
CA ASN A 88 10.74 23.00 1.39
C ASN A 88 9.87 21.73 1.29
N GLY A 89 8.65 21.74 1.80
CA GLY A 89 7.74 20.59 1.71
C GLY A 89 6.69 20.54 2.82
N ILE A 90 6.25 19.34 3.17
CA ILE A 90 5.12 19.15 4.10
C ILE A 90 5.39 17.95 5.03
N ARG A 91 4.93 18.07 6.28
CA ARG A 91 5.02 17.02 7.30
C ARG A 91 3.64 16.64 7.79
N LEU A 92 3.35 15.35 7.77
CA LEU A 92 2.10 14.77 8.26
C LEU A 92 2.42 13.82 9.41
N ARG A 93 1.75 14.00 10.55
CA ARG A 93 1.84 13.06 11.67
C ARG A 93 0.66 12.12 11.64
N LEU A 94 0.96 10.83 11.67
CA LEU A 94 0.00 9.77 11.40
C LEU A 94 -0.01 8.77 12.55
N GLN A 95 -1.19 8.23 12.83
CA GLN A 95 -1.37 7.17 13.81
C GLN A 95 -1.86 5.91 13.11
N ARG A 96 -1.35 4.75 13.51
CA ARG A 96 -1.81 3.46 12.98
C ARG A 96 -3.29 3.29 13.26
N ASN A 97 -4.06 2.84 12.27
CA ASN A 97 -5.48 2.56 12.48
C ASN A 97 -5.67 1.39 13.46
N GLN A 98 -6.16 1.69 14.66
CA GLN A 98 -6.40 0.70 15.72
C GLN A 98 -7.66 -0.14 15.49
N ALA A 99 -8.53 0.24 14.53
CA ALA A 99 -9.72 -0.53 14.19
C ALA A 99 -9.37 -1.92 13.61
N VAL A 100 -8.13 -2.10 13.16
CA VAL A 100 -7.58 -3.38 12.69
C VAL A 100 -6.36 -3.73 13.54
N GLY A 101 -6.23 -5.00 13.89
CA GLY A 101 -5.02 -5.50 14.56
C GLY A 101 -3.78 -5.45 13.67
N SER A 102 -2.61 -5.66 14.24
CA SER A 102 -1.37 -5.77 13.47
C SER A 102 -1.16 -7.20 12.97
N MET A 103 -0.64 -7.35 11.74
CA MET A 103 -0.32 -8.65 11.15
C MET A 103 0.98 -9.27 11.73
N PHE A 104 1.90 -8.42 12.20
CA PHE A 104 3.18 -8.81 12.79
C PHE A 104 3.34 -8.20 14.20
N PRO A 105 4.22 -8.74 15.05
CA PRO A 105 4.54 -8.14 16.35
C PRO A 105 5.14 -6.74 16.22
N ALA A 106 5.10 -5.99 17.33
CA ALA A 106 5.71 -4.65 17.46
C ALA A 106 5.33 -3.67 16.31
N PRO A 107 4.03 -3.36 16.13
CA PRO A 107 3.61 -2.30 15.23
C PRO A 107 4.16 -0.94 15.68
N ILE A 108 4.50 -0.09 14.71
CA ILE A 108 4.90 1.30 14.96
C ILE A 108 3.62 2.14 14.99
N GLU A 109 3.28 2.66 16.17
CA GLU A 109 1.97 3.28 16.41
C GLU A 109 1.86 4.69 15.87
N ASN A 110 2.91 5.49 16.02
CA ASN A 110 2.98 6.87 15.51
C ASN A 110 4.11 6.99 14.50
N ILE A 111 3.80 7.52 13.33
CA ILE A 111 4.79 7.76 12.29
C ILE A 111 4.69 9.19 11.76
N VAL A 112 5.78 9.66 11.19
CA VAL A 112 5.83 10.92 10.45
C VAL A 112 6.06 10.61 8.99
N LEU A 113 5.18 11.12 8.12
CA LEU A 113 5.42 11.27 6.69
C LEU A 113 6.02 12.66 6.46
N ASP A 114 7.31 12.71 6.15
CA ASP A 114 8.06 13.94 5.91
C ASP A 114 8.42 14.02 4.43
N VAL A 115 7.76 14.93 3.72
CA VAL A 115 7.91 15.14 2.28
C VAL A 115 8.73 16.39 2.06
N GLN A 116 9.81 16.26 1.31
CA GLN A 116 10.77 17.31 1.00
C GLN A 116 10.92 17.44 -0.51
N HIS A 117 10.76 18.66 -1.00
CA HIS A 117 11.15 19.07 -2.33
C HIS A 117 12.68 19.19 -2.35
N TYR A 118 13.36 18.21 -2.93
CA TYR A 118 14.81 18.07 -2.80
C TYR A 118 15.56 18.82 -3.91
N THR A 119 15.08 18.71 -5.15
CA THR A 119 15.43 19.58 -6.29
C THR A 119 14.17 19.83 -7.15
N ASN A 120 14.30 20.52 -8.28
CA ASN A 120 13.21 20.66 -9.25
C ASN A 120 12.71 19.31 -9.79
N ASP A 121 13.56 18.28 -9.83
CA ASP A 121 13.26 16.97 -10.42
C ASP A 121 13.17 15.84 -9.40
N ILE A 122 13.63 16.09 -8.16
CA ILE A 122 13.68 15.09 -7.10
C ILE A 122 12.76 15.53 -5.96
N ILE A 123 11.76 14.71 -5.67
CA ILE A 123 11.00 14.74 -4.43
C ILE A 123 11.47 13.58 -3.55
N ARG A 124 11.58 13.83 -2.25
CA ARG A 124 11.91 12.81 -1.24
C ARG A 124 10.79 12.74 -0.23
N PHE A 125 10.30 11.53 0.06
CA PHE A 125 9.49 11.31 1.24
C PHE A 125 10.17 10.31 2.17
N ARG A 126 9.96 10.48 3.47
CA ARG A 126 10.38 9.55 4.51
C ARG A 126 9.19 9.20 5.38
N LEU A 127 9.12 7.93 5.75
CA LEU A 127 8.20 7.42 6.76
C LEU A 127 9.06 6.90 7.91
N TYR A 128 8.96 7.53 9.07
CA TYR A 128 9.76 7.15 10.23
C TYR A 128 8.93 7.12 11.50
N ASP A 129 9.37 6.31 12.45
CA ASP A 129 8.82 6.22 13.80
C ASP A 129 9.00 7.55 14.52
N GLU A 130 7.90 8.12 15.04
CA GLU A 130 7.95 9.38 15.79
C GLU A 130 8.54 9.19 17.19
N ASP A 131 8.34 8.02 17.78
CA ASP A 131 8.62 7.74 19.18
C ASP A 131 10.03 7.15 19.39
N ASN A 132 10.59 6.48 18.38
CA ASN A 132 11.89 5.82 18.48
C ASN A 132 12.79 6.09 17.27
N GLN A 133 14.08 6.33 17.55
CA GLN A 133 15.07 6.40 16.48
C GLN A 133 15.33 4.99 15.91
N ARG A 134 15.22 4.86 14.58
CA ARG A 134 15.47 3.61 13.85
C ARG A 134 16.73 3.72 13.02
N TYR A 135 17.24 2.58 12.56
CA TYR A 135 18.38 2.54 11.64
C TYR A 135 18.04 3.26 10.33
N GLU A 136 18.82 4.28 9.98
CA GLU A 136 18.85 4.90 8.66
C GLU A 136 20.18 4.56 8.00
N VAL A 137 20.15 4.23 6.70
CA VAL A 137 21.39 3.89 5.97
C VAL A 137 22.28 5.14 5.93
N PRO A 138 23.53 5.08 6.42
CA PRO A 138 24.41 6.24 6.52
C PRO A 138 25.04 6.58 5.16
N ILE A 139 24.20 7.02 4.21
CA ILE A 139 24.62 7.43 2.88
C ILE A 139 24.74 8.96 2.87
N PRO A 140 25.87 9.53 2.41
CA PRO A 140 25.95 10.96 2.21
C PRO A 140 24.99 11.35 1.10
N LEU A 141 23.92 12.03 1.48
CA LEU A 141 23.04 12.72 0.54
C LEU A 141 23.62 14.12 0.28
N SER A 142 23.55 14.59 -0.96
CA SER A 142 23.80 16.01 -1.23
C SER A 142 22.85 16.87 -0.39
N SER A 143 23.21 18.13 -0.11
CA SER A 143 22.24 19.01 0.51
C SER A 143 21.06 19.22 -0.46
N ALA A 144 19.84 19.21 0.07
CA ALA A 144 18.68 19.67 -0.69
C ALA A 144 18.93 21.10 -1.19
N SER A 145 18.34 21.46 -2.34
CA SER A 145 18.36 22.85 -2.80
C SER A 145 17.71 23.73 -1.74
N SER A 146 18.34 24.86 -1.40
CA SER A 146 17.80 25.80 -0.41
C SER A 146 16.45 26.38 -0.85
N GLN A 147 16.20 26.44 -2.16
CA GLN A 147 14.93 26.89 -2.71
C GLN A 147 14.58 26.05 -3.95
N VAL A 148 13.45 25.32 -3.89
CA VAL A 148 12.86 24.65 -5.05
C VAL A 148 11.72 25.53 -5.56
N SER A 149 11.98 26.33 -6.58
CA SER A 149 11.01 27.29 -7.14
C SER A 149 10.21 26.77 -8.32
N SER A 150 10.66 25.70 -8.98
CA SER A 150 10.07 25.17 -10.21
C SER A 150 10.06 23.65 -10.22
N ALA A 151 9.49 23.04 -9.18
CA ALA A 151 9.32 21.60 -9.06
C ALA A 151 8.50 21.05 -10.22
N GLN A 152 9.01 20.05 -10.93
CA GLN A 152 8.34 19.36 -12.03
C GLN A 152 7.29 18.34 -11.54
N TYR A 153 7.02 18.33 -10.24
CA TYR A 153 6.14 17.39 -9.56
C TYR A 153 5.25 18.10 -8.54
N GLU A 154 4.18 17.42 -8.15
CA GLU A 154 3.25 17.86 -7.13
C GLU A 154 2.96 16.71 -6.17
N PHE A 155 2.96 17.00 -4.86
CA PHE A 155 2.56 16.04 -3.82
C PHE A 155 1.10 16.28 -3.44
N HIS A 156 0.28 15.23 -3.53
CA HIS A 156 -1.14 15.24 -3.18
C HIS A 156 -1.41 14.20 -2.10
N HIS A 157 -2.17 14.54 -1.07
CA HIS A 157 -2.59 13.60 -0.03
C HIS A 157 -4.08 13.76 0.29
N TRP A 158 -4.71 12.68 0.75
CA TRP A 158 -6.12 12.68 1.16
C TRP A 158 -6.38 11.56 2.15
N SER A 159 -7.44 11.71 2.95
CA SER A 159 -7.99 10.64 3.78
C SER A 159 -9.15 10.00 3.04
N ASP A 160 -9.18 8.67 2.96
CA ASP A 160 -10.20 7.93 2.24
C ASP A 160 -11.36 7.50 3.17
N PRO A 161 -12.55 8.13 3.10
CA PRO A 161 -13.65 7.82 4.01
C PRO A 161 -14.21 6.41 3.84
N LEU A 162 -13.98 5.76 2.69
CA LEU A 162 -14.43 4.39 2.44
C LEU A 162 -13.48 3.35 3.06
N ARG A 163 -12.31 3.79 3.54
CA ARG A 163 -11.30 2.96 4.20
C ARG A 163 -10.96 3.54 5.56
N ASP A 164 -11.94 3.85 6.40
CA ASP A 164 -11.72 4.39 7.75
C ASP A 164 -10.81 5.65 7.83
N ASN A 165 -10.89 6.52 6.82
CA ASN A 165 -10.05 7.72 6.68
C ASN A 165 -8.55 7.43 6.62
N ILE A 166 -8.16 6.24 6.15
CA ILE A 166 -6.75 5.92 5.87
C ILE A 166 -6.16 6.95 4.92
N LEU A 167 -4.97 7.44 5.28
CA LEU A 167 -4.20 8.37 4.46
C LEU A 167 -3.67 7.64 3.22
N SER A 168 -3.91 8.26 2.07
CA SER A 168 -3.22 7.96 0.82
C SER A 168 -2.56 9.23 0.28
N PHE A 169 -1.54 9.02 -0.55
CA PHE A 169 -0.87 10.11 -1.24
C PHE A 169 -0.41 9.68 -2.62
N SER A 170 -0.23 10.68 -3.48
CA SER A 170 0.30 10.50 -4.82
C SER A 170 1.30 11.60 -5.15
N ILE A 171 2.20 11.29 -6.07
CA ILE A 171 3.12 12.25 -6.68
C ILE A 171 2.74 12.32 -8.15
N LYS A 172 2.50 13.54 -8.66
CA LYS A 172 2.10 13.79 -10.04
C LYS A 172 3.11 14.66 -10.74
N ARG A 173 3.28 14.45 -12.05
CA ARG A 173 4.05 15.32 -12.94
C ARG A 173 3.29 16.63 -13.12
N GLN A 174 3.94 17.76 -12.88
CA GLN A 174 3.30 19.08 -12.93
C GLN A 174 2.77 19.41 -14.34
N SER A 175 3.55 19.12 -15.39
CA SER A 175 3.27 19.58 -16.75
C SER A 175 2.01 18.99 -17.40
N ASN A 176 1.65 17.75 -17.04
CA ASN A 176 0.53 17.03 -17.67
C ASN A 176 -0.34 16.26 -16.66
N GLN A 177 -0.07 16.43 -15.35
CA GLN A 177 -0.79 15.76 -14.26
C GLN A 177 -0.73 14.23 -14.27
N ALA A 178 0.22 13.64 -15.00
CA ALA A 178 0.44 12.19 -14.99
C ALA A 178 0.86 11.74 -13.58
N THR A 179 0.18 10.73 -13.04
CA THR A 179 0.53 10.15 -11.75
C THR A 179 1.82 9.34 -11.89
N LEU A 180 2.80 9.59 -11.02
CA LEU A 180 4.12 8.94 -11.01
C LEU A 180 4.25 7.92 -9.86
N PHE A 181 3.59 8.19 -8.74
CA PHE A 181 3.54 7.33 -7.56
C PHE A 181 2.16 7.47 -6.91
N ASP A 182 1.57 6.37 -6.45
CA ASP A 182 0.20 6.39 -5.93
C ASP A 182 -0.07 5.28 -4.92
N THR A 183 -0.23 5.67 -3.65
CA THR A 183 -0.51 4.75 -2.53
C THR A 183 -2.00 4.53 -2.28
N SER A 184 -2.86 4.93 -3.21
CA SER A 184 -4.32 4.77 -3.10
C SER A 184 -4.79 3.32 -2.99
N LEU A 185 -3.93 2.33 -3.30
CA LEU A 185 -4.23 0.92 -3.07
C LEU A 185 -4.19 0.56 -1.56
N GLY A 186 -3.59 1.43 -0.74
CA GLY A 186 -3.55 1.32 0.71
C GLY A 186 -2.42 0.43 1.23
N SER A 187 -2.64 -0.14 2.42
CA SER A 187 -1.76 -1.13 3.06
C SER A 187 -0.35 -0.64 3.38
N LEU A 188 -0.27 0.58 3.94
CA LEU A 188 0.95 1.07 4.57
C LEU A 188 1.14 0.38 5.93
N ILE A 189 2.14 -0.49 6.04
CA ILE A 189 2.37 -1.29 7.25
C ILE A 189 3.79 -1.04 7.75
N LEU A 190 3.92 -0.59 9.00
CA LEU A 190 5.21 -0.41 9.64
C LEU A 190 5.21 -1.11 11.00
N ASN A 191 6.03 -2.15 11.09
CA ASN A 191 6.39 -2.89 12.28
C ASN A 191 7.91 -2.82 12.45
N ASP A 192 8.41 -3.20 13.62
CA ASP A 192 9.86 -3.17 13.88
C ASP A 192 10.70 -3.98 12.88
N GLN A 193 10.17 -5.11 12.39
CA GLN A 193 10.88 -5.99 11.45
C GLN A 193 10.12 -6.23 10.13
N PHE A 194 9.07 -5.44 9.86
CA PHE A 194 8.33 -5.54 8.61
C PHE A 194 7.82 -4.17 8.18
N LEU A 195 8.25 -3.72 7.00
CA LEU A 195 7.85 -2.45 6.41
C LEU A 195 7.28 -2.74 5.02
N GLN A 196 6.08 -2.22 4.75
CA GLN A 196 5.40 -2.37 3.47
C GLN A 196 4.79 -1.05 3.04
N ILE A 197 5.07 -0.68 1.79
CA ILE A 197 4.38 0.37 1.06
C ILE A 197 4.00 -0.19 -0.32
N VAL A 198 2.81 0.15 -0.78
CA VAL A 198 2.31 -0.30 -2.08
C VAL A 198 2.03 0.92 -2.94
N THR A 199 2.44 0.86 -4.20
CA THR A 199 2.10 1.87 -5.21
C THR A 199 1.45 1.22 -6.41
N ARG A 200 0.45 1.89 -6.99
CA ARG A 200 -0.05 1.51 -8.31
C ARG A 200 1.04 1.74 -9.36
N LEU A 201 1.10 0.82 -10.33
CA LEU A 201 2.00 0.92 -11.45
C LEU A 201 1.38 1.79 -12.54
N GLN A 202 2.12 2.82 -12.97
CA GLN A 202 1.62 3.83 -13.91
C GLN A 202 1.84 3.47 -15.39
N SER A 203 2.69 2.48 -15.65
CA SER A 203 2.99 1.94 -16.98
C SER A 203 3.60 0.55 -16.82
N PRO A 204 3.29 -0.42 -17.71
CA PRO A 204 3.88 -1.76 -17.63
C PRO A 204 5.37 -1.81 -18.01
N HIS A 205 6.00 -0.67 -18.30
CA HIS A 205 7.40 -0.56 -18.72
C HIS A 205 8.31 -0.31 -17.52
N ILE A 206 8.50 -1.33 -16.68
CA ILE A 206 9.41 -1.29 -15.53
C ILE A 206 10.75 -1.92 -15.89
N TYR A 207 11.83 -1.28 -15.44
CA TYR A 207 13.21 -1.74 -15.60
C TYR A 207 13.96 -1.63 -14.27
N GLY A 208 14.96 -2.48 -14.07
CA GLY A 208 15.84 -2.44 -12.91
C GLY A 208 15.34 -3.30 -11.75
N PHE A 209 15.59 -2.77 -10.55
CA PHE A 209 16.04 -3.45 -9.34
C PHE A 209 16.98 -4.66 -9.54
N GLY A 210 17.60 -5.13 -8.46
CA GLY A 210 18.58 -6.20 -8.50
C GLY A 210 19.34 -6.34 -7.17
N GLU A 211 20.38 -7.16 -7.09
CA GLU A 211 20.92 -8.02 -8.13
C GLU A 211 20.16 -9.34 -8.19
N ASN A 212 19.58 -9.66 -9.35
CA ASN A 212 18.86 -10.89 -9.65
C ASN A 212 19.12 -11.28 -11.11
N SER A 213 18.88 -12.55 -11.46
CA SER A 213 18.90 -12.97 -12.88
C SER A 213 17.54 -12.72 -13.50
N HIS A 214 17.43 -11.71 -14.36
CA HIS A 214 16.20 -11.41 -15.11
C HIS A 214 16.26 -12.05 -16.50
N ASP A 215 15.21 -12.75 -16.93
CA ASP A 215 15.12 -13.31 -18.28
C ASP A 215 15.04 -12.22 -19.37
N THR A 216 14.47 -11.07 -19.02
CA THR A 216 14.31 -9.91 -19.91
C THR A 216 14.64 -8.61 -19.17
N LEU A 217 15.07 -7.59 -19.92
CA LEU A 217 15.37 -6.26 -19.35
C LEU A 217 14.11 -5.56 -18.82
N LYS A 218 13.00 -5.64 -19.57
CA LYS A 218 11.66 -5.17 -19.14
C LYS A 218 11.03 -6.24 -18.26
N HIS A 219 10.50 -5.87 -17.11
CA HIS A 219 9.77 -6.80 -16.24
C HIS A 219 8.43 -7.23 -16.84
N ASN A 220 8.08 -8.51 -16.67
CA ASN A 220 6.72 -8.99 -16.93
C ASN A 220 5.84 -8.65 -15.72
N VAL A 221 4.94 -7.68 -15.89
CA VAL A 221 4.03 -7.21 -14.84
C VAL A 221 2.63 -7.83 -14.92
N ASN A 222 2.41 -8.75 -15.86
CA ASN A 222 1.16 -9.52 -15.96
C ASN A 222 1.12 -10.69 -14.97
N GLU A 223 2.29 -11.06 -14.43
CA GLU A 223 2.46 -12.09 -13.42
C GLU A 223 2.93 -11.46 -12.11
N ARG A 224 2.43 -11.98 -10.98
CA ARG A 224 2.97 -11.62 -9.67
C ARG A 224 4.33 -12.28 -9.51
N LYS A 225 5.37 -11.47 -9.31
CA LYS A 225 6.73 -11.94 -9.06
C LYS A 225 7.29 -11.29 -7.80
N THR A 226 7.96 -12.10 -6.99
CA THR A 226 8.73 -11.64 -5.83
C THR A 226 10.20 -11.74 -6.16
N TRP A 227 10.92 -10.62 -6.00
CA TRP A 227 12.35 -10.53 -6.25
C TRP A 227 13.07 -10.27 -4.93
N GLY A 228 13.84 -11.27 -4.47
CA GLY A 228 14.60 -11.12 -3.24
C GLY A 228 15.75 -10.14 -3.42
N ILE A 229 15.95 -9.23 -2.46
CA ILE A 229 17.09 -8.29 -2.46
C ILE A 229 17.80 -8.41 -1.11
N PHE A 230 18.87 -9.22 -1.09
CA PHE A 230 19.75 -9.39 0.06
C PHE A 230 21.09 -9.93 -0.43
N ALA A 231 22.19 -9.23 -0.20
CA ALA A 231 23.49 -9.64 -0.73
C ALA A 231 23.84 -11.08 -0.30
N ARG A 232 23.97 -11.98 -1.26
CA ARG A 232 24.25 -13.40 -1.06
C ARG A 232 25.20 -13.92 -2.14
N ASP A 233 26.21 -14.66 -1.70
CA ASP A 233 27.06 -15.44 -2.58
C ASP A 233 26.31 -16.69 -3.06
N GLN A 234 25.88 -16.68 -4.33
CA GLN A 234 25.18 -17.79 -4.96
C GLN A 234 25.33 -17.76 -6.50
N GLY A 235 25.15 -18.92 -7.13
CA GLY A 235 25.13 -18.99 -8.60
C GLY A 235 23.91 -18.29 -9.19
N THR A 236 24.02 -17.78 -10.41
CA THR A 236 22.90 -17.10 -11.10
C THR A 236 21.74 -18.03 -11.45
N HIS A 237 21.96 -19.34 -11.37
CA HIS A 237 21.00 -20.39 -11.73
C HIS A 237 20.25 -20.94 -10.49
N TRP A 238 20.57 -20.43 -9.29
CA TRP A 238 19.98 -20.90 -8.04
C TRP A 238 18.64 -20.23 -7.78
N GLY A 239 17.55 -20.89 -8.19
CA GLY A 239 16.18 -20.44 -7.94
C GLY A 239 15.74 -19.31 -8.86
N SER A 240 14.46 -19.36 -9.29
CA SER A 240 13.86 -18.27 -10.03
C SER A 240 13.79 -17.02 -9.14
N ASN A 241 14.19 -15.86 -9.66
CA ASN A 241 14.13 -14.56 -8.98
C ASN A 241 14.94 -14.41 -7.67
N ALA A 242 15.88 -15.30 -7.41
CA ALA A 242 16.67 -15.28 -6.17
C ALA A 242 17.64 -14.08 -6.10
N ASN A 243 17.88 -13.61 -4.88
CA ASN A 243 18.84 -12.55 -4.55
C ASN A 243 20.28 -12.96 -4.86
N GLN A 244 21.10 -12.03 -5.35
CA GLN A 244 22.51 -12.27 -5.71
C GLN A 244 23.44 -11.37 -4.88
N TYR A 245 24.62 -11.03 -5.41
CA TYR A 245 25.74 -10.46 -4.65
C TYR A 245 25.51 -9.06 -4.10
N ARG A 246 24.57 -8.28 -4.67
CA ARG A 246 24.35 -6.87 -4.30
C ARG A 246 22.87 -6.51 -4.14
N SER A 247 22.63 -5.38 -3.48
CA SER A 247 21.31 -4.80 -3.24
C SER A 247 21.14 -3.50 -4.04
N HIS A 248 20.28 -3.53 -5.04
CA HIS A 248 19.94 -2.42 -5.93
C HIS A 248 18.42 -2.23 -5.96
N PRO A 249 17.82 -1.46 -5.04
CA PRO A 249 16.37 -1.26 -4.99
C PRO A 249 15.84 -0.25 -6.03
N PHE A 250 16.72 0.39 -6.80
CA PHE A 250 16.34 1.37 -7.82
C PHE A 250 15.64 0.71 -9.01
N TYR A 251 14.50 1.26 -9.42
CA TYR A 251 13.82 0.89 -10.64
C TYR A 251 13.41 2.14 -11.43
N LEU A 252 13.18 1.96 -12.73
CA LEU A 252 12.73 2.99 -13.65
C LEU A 252 11.39 2.57 -14.25
N VAL A 253 10.47 3.52 -14.37
CA VAL A 253 9.20 3.35 -15.10
C VAL A 253 9.22 4.27 -16.31
N MET A 254 9.07 3.70 -17.50
CA MET A 254 8.90 4.48 -18.73
C MET A 254 7.41 4.79 -18.89
N GLU A 255 7.04 6.05 -18.69
CA GLU A 255 5.68 6.55 -18.91
C GLU A 255 5.24 6.35 -20.36
N GLN A 256 3.96 6.02 -20.55
CA GLN A 256 3.36 6.03 -21.89
C GLN A 256 3.10 7.48 -22.30
N THR A 257 3.48 7.86 -23.51
CA THR A 257 3.00 9.12 -24.09
C THR A 257 1.51 8.97 -24.36
N ILE A 258 0.72 9.95 -23.93
CA ILE A 258 -0.62 10.14 -24.51
C ILE A 258 -0.33 10.70 -25.89
N ASP A 259 -0.14 9.82 -26.88
CA ASP A 259 -0.14 10.25 -28.26
C ASP A 259 -1.55 10.80 -28.52
N SER A 260 -1.62 12.11 -28.75
CA SER A 260 -2.82 12.80 -29.19
C SER A 260 -3.22 12.24 -30.55
N ASN A 261 -4.19 11.33 -30.57
CA ASN A 261 -4.99 11.05 -31.77
C ASN A 261 -5.86 12.26 -32.12
#